data_AF-A0A7K6ABC7-F1
#
_entry.id   AF-A0A7K6ABC7-F1
#
_cell.length_a   1.000
_cell.length_b   1.000
_cell.length_c   1.000
_cell.angle_alpha   90.00
_cell.angle_beta   90.00
_cell.angle_gamma   90.00
#
_symmetry.space_group_name_H-M   'P 1'
#
loop_
_entity.id
_entity.type
_entity.pdbx_description
1 polymer ?
#
loop_
_entity_poly.entity_id
_entity_poly.type
_entity_poly.pdbx_seq_one_letter_code
_entity_poly.pdbx_strand_id
1 'polypeptide(L)'
;DNQIRFVKSALWYHGYDRPELYQLPADGSAGSRELLLAFSWLLHRLGLLEQLLARNRVKTGDETSVCTCEEDLPDIQKGTTETTPECGLEDRVDVRYLQWLNGRLRFQWQSLHAQHQEQCKLLHKIHLFTSGSHVDQVFGHLSVTEADLARQPENCKQLLQLLESETMQLEAFLEWKRLEPVYWQWMETVLDNMAEEGNMCKSQDTQVEQRRQPKLISCCPWADNLTGQMERLSRDLMTLQDQLHKLVAHRKAAWCEKVR
;
A
#
# COMPACT_ATOMS: atom_id res chain seq x y z
N ASP A 1 -10.58 -4.69 21.34
CA ASP A 1 -10.88 -5.82 20.40
C ASP A 1 -10.93 -5.45 18.92
N ASN A 2 -11.79 -4.51 18.49
CA ASN A 2 -11.95 -4.19 17.06
C ASN A 2 -10.65 -3.67 16.39
N GLN A 3 -9.87 -2.84 17.08
CA GLN A 3 -8.59 -2.35 16.56
C GLN A 3 -7.56 -3.48 16.39
N ILE A 4 -7.49 -4.42 17.33
CA ILE A 4 -6.54 -5.55 17.28
C ILE A 4 -6.89 -6.48 16.11
N ARG A 5 -8.19 -6.77 15.93
CA ARG A 5 -8.66 -7.56 14.78
C ARG A 5 -8.35 -6.87 13.46
N PHE A 6 -8.56 -5.55 13.38
CA PHE A 6 -8.23 -4.76 12.20
C PHE A 6 -6.73 -4.84 11.86
N VAL A 7 -5.85 -4.62 12.84
CA VAL A 7 -4.39 -4.68 12.63
C VAL A 7 -3.96 -6.07 12.17
N LYS A 8 -4.49 -7.13 12.80
CA LYS A 8 -4.23 -8.52 12.35
C LYS A 8 -4.70 -8.73 10.91
N SER A 9 -5.92 -8.33 10.56
CA SER A 9 -6.42 -8.46 9.18
C SER A 9 -5.62 -7.63 8.17
N ALA A 10 -5.18 -6.43 8.54
CA ALA A 10 -4.36 -5.58 7.67
C ALA A 10 -2.99 -6.21 7.42
N LEU A 11 -2.32 -6.70 8.47
CA LEU A 11 -1.06 -7.43 8.33
C LEU A 11 -1.20 -8.66 7.42
N TRP A 12 -2.32 -9.39 7.54
CA TRP A 12 -2.60 -10.53 6.69
C TRP A 12 -2.80 -10.12 5.22
N TYR A 13 -3.57 -9.05 4.99
CA TYR A 13 -3.80 -8.48 3.66
C TYR A 13 -2.51 -8.03 2.98
N HIS A 14 -1.56 -7.47 3.73
CA HIS A 14 -0.25 -7.08 3.22
C HIS A 14 0.72 -8.26 3.03
N GLY A 15 0.36 -9.47 3.48
CA GLY A 15 1.12 -10.72 3.26
C GLY A 15 2.06 -11.13 4.39
N TYR A 16 1.85 -10.65 5.62
CA TYR A 16 2.56 -11.14 6.80
C TYR A 16 1.94 -12.46 7.28
N ASP A 17 2.60 -13.59 7.06
CA ASP A 17 2.01 -14.93 7.28
C ASP A 17 2.66 -15.71 8.44
N ARG A 18 2.77 -15.08 9.62
CA ARG A 18 3.24 -15.77 10.84
C ARG A 18 2.08 -16.15 11.76
N PRO A 19 1.77 -17.46 11.93
CA PRO A 19 0.61 -17.91 12.69
C PRO A 19 0.69 -17.53 14.17
N GLU A 20 1.90 -17.40 14.72
CA GLU A 20 2.14 -17.07 16.13
C GLU A 20 1.59 -15.68 16.50
N LEU A 21 1.63 -14.72 15.57
CA LEU A 21 1.05 -13.38 15.75
C LEU A 21 -0.48 -13.42 15.83
N TYR A 22 -1.12 -14.22 14.97
CA TYR A 22 -2.58 -14.31 14.91
C TYR A 22 -3.17 -14.98 16.15
N GLN A 23 -2.41 -15.88 16.76
CA GLN A 23 -2.77 -16.61 17.98
C GLN A 23 -2.57 -15.78 19.27
N LEU A 24 -1.94 -14.61 19.22
CA LEU A 24 -1.69 -13.80 20.41
C LEU A 24 -2.98 -13.32 21.10
N PRO A 25 -3.03 -13.35 22.45
CA PRO A 25 -4.14 -12.81 23.23
C PRO A 25 -4.26 -11.30 23.07
N ALA A 26 -5.48 -10.77 23.22
CA ALA A 26 -5.76 -9.34 23.10
C ALA A 26 -5.21 -8.51 24.28
N ASP A 27 -4.82 -9.17 25.37
CA ASP A 27 -4.44 -8.56 26.65
C ASP A 27 -3.01 -8.00 26.65
N GLY A 28 -2.24 -8.21 25.58
CA GLY A 28 -0.86 -7.70 25.46
C GLY A 28 0.15 -8.30 26.46
N SER A 29 -0.27 -9.32 27.21
CA SER A 29 0.52 -9.96 28.28
C SER A 29 1.67 -10.84 27.75
N ALA A 30 1.61 -11.24 26.49
CA ALA A 30 2.63 -12.05 25.81
C ALA A 30 2.70 -11.67 24.32
N GLY A 31 3.81 -12.02 23.66
CA GLY A 31 3.97 -11.82 22.22
C GLY A 31 4.80 -10.61 21.80
N SER A 32 5.60 -10.04 22.71
CA SER A 32 6.45 -8.88 22.41
C SER A 32 7.41 -9.14 21.25
N ARG A 33 7.92 -10.37 21.13
CA ARG A 33 8.79 -10.81 20.03
C ARG A 33 8.05 -10.85 18.70
N GLU A 34 6.86 -11.44 18.68
CA GLU A 34 6.05 -11.60 17.48
C GLU A 34 5.54 -10.25 16.98
N LEU A 35 5.19 -9.34 17.90
CA LEU A 35 4.88 -7.94 17.60
C LEU A 35 6.09 -7.18 17.04
N LEU A 36 7.27 -7.39 17.64
CA LEU A 36 8.50 -6.80 17.14
C LEU A 36 8.81 -7.27 15.71
N LEU A 37 8.71 -8.58 15.45
CA LEU A 37 8.92 -9.13 14.10
C LEU A 37 7.92 -8.59 13.07
N ALA A 38 6.64 -8.46 13.46
CA ALA A 38 5.63 -7.86 12.59
C ALA A 38 5.97 -6.38 12.30
N PHE A 39 6.41 -5.64 13.30
CA PHE A 39 6.84 -4.24 13.15
C PHE A 39 8.09 -4.11 12.26
N SER A 40 9.11 -4.94 12.48
CA SER A 40 10.31 -5.02 11.64
C SER A 40 9.97 -5.36 10.19
N TRP A 41 9.04 -6.30 9.98
CA TRP A 41 8.58 -6.64 8.65
C TRP A 41 7.87 -5.48 7.97
N LEU A 42 7.02 -4.73 8.68
CA LEU A 42 6.37 -3.52 8.17
C LEU A 42 7.39 -2.45 7.78
N LEU A 43 8.39 -2.21 8.64
CA LEU A 43 9.47 -1.26 8.37
C LEU A 43 10.24 -1.62 7.10
N HIS A 44 10.57 -2.90 6.92
CA HIS A 44 11.36 -3.35 5.78
C HIS A 44 10.56 -3.45 4.47
N ARG A 45 9.32 -3.94 4.51
CA ARG A 45 8.53 -4.27 3.31
C ARG A 45 7.67 -3.13 2.80
N LEU A 46 7.15 -2.30 3.69
CA LEU A 46 6.21 -1.25 3.32
C LEU A 46 6.84 0.15 3.31
N GLY A 47 8.09 0.30 3.79
CA GLY A 47 8.69 1.62 3.93
C GLY A 47 7.81 2.52 4.80
N LEU A 48 7.29 1.97 5.91
CA LEU A 48 6.23 2.60 6.70
C LEU A 48 6.60 4.02 7.12
N LEU A 49 7.86 4.26 7.47
CA LEU A 49 8.34 5.58 7.90
C LEU A 49 8.35 6.56 6.74
N GLU A 50 8.81 6.13 5.57
CA GLU A 50 8.80 6.91 4.34
C GLU A 50 7.37 7.27 3.91
N GLN A 51 6.42 6.34 4.01
CA GLN A 51 5.00 6.59 3.75
C GLN A 51 4.40 7.59 4.74
N LEU A 52 4.72 7.48 6.04
CA LEU A 52 4.27 8.43 7.06
C LEU A 52 4.84 9.83 6.81
N LEU A 53 6.10 9.94 6.42
CA LEU A 53 6.71 11.22 6.05
C LEU A 53 6.06 11.82 4.81
N ALA A 54 5.83 11.02 3.76
CA ALA A 54 5.16 11.50 2.55
C ALA A 54 3.75 12.02 2.84
N ARG A 55 3.03 11.38 3.78
CA ARG A 55 1.69 11.79 4.20
C ARG A 55 1.70 13.07 5.05
N ASN A 56 2.71 13.27 5.89
CA ASN A 56 2.81 14.43 6.79
C ASN A 56 3.48 15.65 6.15
N ARG A 57 4.02 15.50 4.93
CA ARG A 57 4.63 16.60 4.18
C ARG A 57 3.65 17.75 3.99
N VAL A 58 4.10 18.97 4.28
CA VAL A 58 3.30 20.17 4.04
C VAL A 58 3.11 20.36 2.53
N LYS A 59 1.85 20.37 2.10
CA LYS A 59 1.48 20.55 0.69
C LYS A 59 1.42 22.03 0.34
N THR A 60 2.20 22.45 -0.65
CA THR A 60 2.20 23.84 -1.17
C THR A 60 1.02 24.13 -2.11
N GLY A 61 0.27 23.11 -2.51
CA GLY A 61 -0.93 23.25 -3.36
C GLY A 61 -0.64 23.36 -4.86
N ASP A 62 0.63 23.44 -5.25
CA ASP A 62 1.06 23.55 -6.65
C ASP A 62 1.21 22.18 -7.34
N GLU A 63 1.04 21.11 -6.58
CA GLU A 63 1.15 19.74 -7.06
C GLU A 63 -0.03 19.40 -7.98
N THR A 64 0.28 19.14 -9.25
CA THR A 64 -0.68 18.55 -10.20
C THR A 64 -0.46 17.04 -10.23
N SER A 65 -1.10 16.32 -9.32
CA SER A 65 -1.08 14.85 -9.41
C SER A 65 -1.85 14.43 -10.65
N VAL A 66 -1.16 13.79 -11.59
CA VAL A 66 -1.84 12.96 -12.58
C VAL A 66 -2.59 11.90 -11.78
N CYS A 67 -3.82 11.55 -12.18
CA CYS A 67 -4.56 10.45 -11.57
C CYS A 67 -3.83 9.13 -11.85
N THR A 68 -2.77 8.88 -11.10
CA THR A 68 -2.14 7.59 -10.92
C THR A 68 -2.96 6.92 -9.84
N CYS A 69 -3.63 5.83 -10.17
CA CYS A 69 -4.41 5.03 -9.22
C CYS A 69 -3.51 4.32 -8.17
N GLU A 70 -2.32 4.83 -7.91
CA GLU A 70 -1.36 4.23 -6.99
C GLU A 70 -1.27 5.08 -5.73
N GLU A 71 -1.57 4.37 -4.66
CA GLU A 71 -1.36 4.65 -3.24
C GLU A 71 -2.32 5.60 -2.53
N ASP A 72 -2.92 5.01 -1.50
CA ASP A 72 -3.76 5.55 -0.45
C ASP A 72 -5.17 6.00 -0.87
N LEU A 73 -6.02 5.01 -1.20
CA LEU A 73 -7.46 5.13 -0.93
C LEU A 73 -7.65 5.27 0.58
N PRO A 74 -8.06 6.44 1.11
CA PRO A 74 -8.63 6.48 2.43
C PRO A 74 -9.94 5.70 2.34
N ASP A 75 -10.10 4.75 3.25
CA ASP A 75 -11.28 3.91 3.42
C ASP A 75 -12.56 4.72 3.16
N ILE A 76 -13.21 4.49 1.99
CA ILE A 76 -14.50 5.09 1.67
C ILE A 76 -15.53 4.36 2.51
N GLN A 77 -15.55 4.69 3.79
CA GLN A 77 -16.66 4.42 4.69
C GLN A 77 -17.30 5.75 5.06
N LYS A 78 -18.31 6.13 4.28
CA LYS A 78 -19.65 6.52 4.78
C LYS A 78 -20.51 7.06 3.64
N GLY A 79 -21.70 6.46 3.51
CA GLY A 79 -22.77 6.99 2.69
C GLY A 79 -23.23 6.02 1.60
N THR A 80 -23.94 4.96 2.00
CA THR A 80 -25.38 4.80 1.73
C THR A 80 -25.72 3.34 1.99
N THR A 81 -26.54 3.14 3.02
CA THR A 81 -27.36 1.94 3.21
C THR A 81 -28.24 1.76 1.98
N GLU A 82 -27.80 0.96 1.02
CA GLU A 82 -28.67 0.41 -0.02
C GLU A 82 -28.62 -1.11 0.08
N THR A 83 -29.76 -1.61 0.55
CA THR A 83 -30.17 -2.98 0.73
C THR A 83 -29.64 -3.89 -0.38
N THR A 84 -28.66 -4.73 -0.05
CA THR A 84 -28.39 -5.95 -0.82
C THR A 84 -29.67 -6.81 -0.83
N PRO A 85 -30.21 -7.21 -1.99
CA PRO A 85 -31.11 -8.34 -2.01
C PRO A 85 -30.27 -9.56 -1.65
N GLU A 86 -30.59 -10.20 -0.53
CA GLU A 86 -30.16 -11.56 -0.25
C GLU A 86 -30.60 -12.44 -1.44
N CYS A 87 -29.68 -12.74 -2.34
CA CYS A 87 -29.89 -13.76 -3.35
C CYS A 87 -28.84 -14.84 -3.12
N GLY A 88 -29.24 -15.87 -2.41
CA GLY A 88 -28.61 -17.18 -2.54
C GLY A 88 -28.69 -17.66 -4.00
N LEU A 89 -27.80 -18.59 -4.31
CA LEU A 89 -27.56 -19.29 -5.59
C LEU A 89 -26.50 -18.65 -6.49
N GLU A 90 -25.32 -19.28 -6.43
CA GLU A 90 -24.43 -19.59 -7.54
C GLU A 90 -24.04 -18.48 -8.51
N ASP A 91 -22.85 -17.92 -8.27
CA ASP A 91 -21.73 -17.82 -9.24
C ASP A 91 -22.06 -17.34 -10.67
N ARG A 92 -23.06 -16.48 -10.81
CA ARG A 92 -23.31 -15.71 -12.02
C ARG A 92 -23.20 -14.24 -11.67
N VAL A 93 -22.01 -13.69 -11.87
CA VAL A 93 -21.80 -12.26 -11.89
C VAL A 93 -22.76 -11.65 -12.92
N ASP A 94 -23.74 -10.87 -12.47
CA ASP A 94 -24.73 -10.25 -13.35
C ASP A 94 -24.02 -9.25 -14.28
N VAL A 95 -24.01 -9.57 -15.58
CA VAL A 95 -23.39 -8.75 -16.62
C VAL A 95 -23.96 -7.33 -16.61
N ARG A 96 -25.24 -7.16 -16.25
CA ARG A 96 -25.88 -5.83 -16.17
C ARG A 96 -25.33 -5.02 -15.01
N TYR A 97 -25.07 -5.66 -13.87
CA TYR A 97 -24.45 -5.01 -12.72
C TYR A 97 -23.01 -4.57 -13.02
N LEU A 98 -22.22 -5.41 -13.71
CA LEU A 98 -20.88 -5.03 -14.16
C LEU A 98 -20.91 -3.87 -15.17
N GLN A 99 -21.85 -3.88 -16.11
CA GLN A 99 -22.03 -2.78 -17.06
C GLN A 99 -22.40 -1.48 -16.35
N TRP A 100 -23.27 -1.54 -15.34
CA TRP A 100 -23.62 -0.39 -14.50
C TRP A 100 -22.41 0.13 -13.71
N LEU A 101 -21.66 -0.75 -13.04
CA LEU A 101 -20.43 -0.37 -12.34
C LEU A 101 -19.41 0.27 -13.28
N ASN A 102 -19.24 -0.27 -14.49
CA ASN A 102 -18.34 0.30 -15.49
C ASN A 102 -18.81 1.69 -15.94
N GLY A 103 -20.11 1.87 -16.18
CA GLY A 103 -20.69 3.18 -16.48
C GLY A 103 -20.47 4.19 -15.35
N ARG A 104 -20.66 3.76 -14.10
CA ARG A 104 -20.41 4.57 -12.92
C ARG A 104 -18.94 4.95 -12.80
N LEU A 105 -18.02 4.02 -12.96
CA LEU A 105 -16.57 4.28 -12.95
C LEU A 105 -16.17 5.27 -14.05
N ARG A 106 -16.68 5.12 -15.28
CA ARG A 106 -16.42 6.06 -16.37
C ARG A 106 -16.91 7.47 -16.04
N PHE A 107 -18.11 7.58 -15.48
CA PHE A 107 -18.66 8.88 -15.08
C PHE A 107 -17.84 9.52 -13.96
N GLN A 108 -17.45 8.75 -12.94
CA GLN A 108 -16.58 9.24 -11.86
C GLN A 108 -15.21 9.68 -12.40
N TRP A 109 -14.62 8.91 -13.30
CA TRP A 109 -13.36 9.27 -13.95
C TRP A 109 -13.48 10.56 -14.77
N GLN A 110 -14.54 10.70 -15.57
CA GLN A 110 -14.79 11.93 -16.33
C GLN A 110 -14.97 13.15 -15.42
N SER A 111 -15.72 13.00 -14.32
CA SER A 111 -15.91 14.06 -13.33
C SER A 111 -14.59 14.45 -12.68
N LEU A 112 -13.77 13.48 -12.26
CA LEU A 112 -12.46 13.72 -11.67
C LEU A 112 -11.51 14.41 -12.66
N HIS A 113 -11.53 13.98 -13.93
CA HIS A 113 -10.74 14.62 -14.97
C HIS A 113 -11.16 16.09 -15.19
N ALA A 114 -12.46 16.37 -15.23
CA ALA A 114 -12.96 17.74 -15.35
C ALA A 114 -12.55 18.61 -14.15
N GLN A 115 -12.63 18.08 -12.92
CA GLN A 115 -12.16 18.77 -11.71
C GLN A 115 -10.65 19.07 -11.77
N HIS A 116 -9.85 18.10 -12.20
CA HIS A 116 -8.42 18.28 -12.37
C HIS A 116 -8.10 19.36 -13.42
N GLN A 117 -8.82 19.38 -14.55
CA GLN A 117 -8.66 20.44 -15.55
C GLN A 117 -8.99 21.83 -14.98
N GLU A 118 -10.06 21.96 -14.19
CA GLU A 118 -10.40 23.23 -13.53
C GLU A 118 -9.34 23.64 -12.52
N GLN A 119 -8.83 22.71 -11.71
CA GLN A 119 -7.72 22.98 -10.78
C GLN A 119 -6.49 23.51 -11.53
N CYS A 120 -6.09 22.86 -12.63
CA CYS A 120 -4.96 23.31 -13.46
C CYS A 120 -5.19 24.72 -14.03
N LYS A 121 -6.41 25.04 -14.47
CA LYS A 121 -6.75 26.39 -14.96
C LYS A 121 -6.65 27.45 -13.85
N LEU A 122 -7.10 27.12 -12.64
CA LEU A 122 -7.02 28.03 -11.49
C LEU A 122 -5.57 28.23 -11.05
N LEU A 123 -4.79 27.15 -10.95
CA LEU A 123 -3.38 27.20 -10.62
C LEU A 123 -2.59 28.05 -11.64
N HIS A 124 -2.85 27.83 -12.93
CA HIS A 124 -2.24 28.65 -13.98
C HIS A 124 -2.56 30.14 -13.83
N LYS A 125 -3.81 30.49 -13.47
CA LYS A 125 -4.17 31.88 -13.21
C LYS A 125 -3.38 32.45 -12.03
N ILE A 126 -3.27 31.71 -10.92
CA ILE A 126 -2.50 32.15 -9.75
C ILE A 126 -1.07 32.45 -10.17
N HIS A 127 -0.39 31.50 -10.82
CA HIS A 127 1.00 31.67 -11.28
C HIS A 127 1.18 32.82 -12.26
N LEU A 128 0.22 33.02 -13.18
CA LEU A 128 0.25 34.14 -14.13
C LEU A 128 0.15 35.48 -13.38
N PHE A 129 -0.79 35.61 -12.45
CA PHE A 129 -1.02 36.85 -11.70
C PHE A 129 0.07 37.16 -10.68
N THR A 130 0.76 36.15 -10.16
CA THR A 130 1.86 36.32 -9.20
C THR A 130 3.24 36.33 -9.86
N SER A 131 3.29 36.26 -11.20
CA SER A 131 4.55 36.33 -11.94
C SER A 131 5.32 37.63 -11.67
N GLY A 132 6.63 37.53 -11.47
CA GLY A 132 7.52 38.62 -11.06
C GLY A 132 7.46 39.00 -9.57
N SER A 133 6.63 38.34 -8.76
CA SER A 133 6.49 38.66 -7.32
C SER A 133 7.46 37.90 -6.42
N HIS A 134 8.10 36.84 -6.93
CA HIS A 134 9.01 35.99 -6.16
C HIS A 134 10.46 36.44 -6.31
N VAL A 135 11.27 36.29 -5.24
CA VAL A 135 12.69 36.70 -5.22
C VAL A 135 13.55 35.75 -6.07
N ASP A 136 13.20 34.46 -6.09
CA ASP A 136 13.89 33.49 -6.95
C ASP A 136 13.45 33.62 -8.41
N GLN A 137 14.45 33.87 -9.26
CA GLN A 137 14.30 34.07 -10.70
C GLN A 137 13.91 32.78 -11.46
N VAL A 138 14.07 31.61 -10.83
CA VAL A 138 13.76 30.29 -11.42
C VAL A 138 12.26 30.01 -11.42
N PHE A 139 11.57 30.30 -10.33
CA PHE A 139 10.13 30.08 -10.21
C PHE A 139 9.36 31.30 -10.66
N GLY A 140 9.82 32.50 -10.29
CA GLY A 140 9.27 33.76 -10.78
C GLY A 140 7.80 33.99 -10.47
N HIS A 141 7.11 33.13 -9.70
CA HIS A 141 5.71 33.23 -9.31
C HIS A 141 5.54 32.74 -7.87
N LEU A 142 4.44 33.12 -7.21
CA LEU A 142 4.11 32.62 -5.87
C LEU A 142 3.37 31.29 -5.94
N SER A 143 3.67 30.39 -4.99
CA SER A 143 2.88 29.17 -4.75
C SER A 143 1.45 29.49 -4.30
N VAL A 144 0.53 28.52 -4.39
CA VAL A 144 -0.83 28.67 -3.85
C VAL A 144 -0.79 29.03 -2.37
N THR A 145 0.03 28.32 -1.59
CA THR A 145 0.22 28.63 -0.17
C THR A 145 0.74 30.05 0.05
N GLU A 146 1.74 30.50 -0.69
CA GLU A 146 2.27 31.87 -0.56
C GLU A 146 1.23 32.93 -0.93
N ALA A 147 0.48 32.71 -2.01
CA ALA A 147 -0.59 33.60 -2.43
C ALA A 147 -1.70 33.69 -1.37
N ASP A 148 -2.04 32.58 -0.72
CA ASP A 148 -3.00 32.54 0.38
C ASP A 148 -2.48 33.26 1.64
N LEU A 149 -1.20 33.11 1.97
CA LEU A 149 -0.58 33.84 3.09
C LEU A 149 -0.54 35.35 2.84
N ALA A 150 -0.29 35.78 1.59
CA ALA A 150 -0.35 37.19 1.22
C ALA A 150 -1.77 37.77 1.41
N ARG A 151 -2.81 36.95 1.24
CA ARG A 151 -4.20 37.33 1.50
C ARG A 151 -4.57 37.27 2.99
N GLN A 152 -4.03 36.30 3.72
CA GLN A 152 -4.36 36.02 5.13
C GLN A 152 -3.08 35.75 5.95
N PRO A 153 -2.43 36.81 6.46
CA PRO A 153 -1.17 36.67 7.20
C PRO A 153 -1.32 35.95 8.54
N GLU A 154 -2.53 35.85 9.10
CA GLU A 154 -2.78 35.09 10.33
C GLU A 154 -2.52 33.59 10.17
N ASN A 155 -2.66 33.07 8.95
CA ASN A 155 -2.38 31.67 8.63
C ASN A 155 -0.87 31.34 8.66
N CYS A 156 0.01 32.36 8.62
CA CYS A 156 1.46 32.17 8.71
C CYS A 156 1.85 31.41 9.99
N LYS A 157 1.19 31.69 11.13
CA LYS A 157 1.49 31.00 12.39
C LYS A 157 1.14 29.52 12.33
N GLN A 158 0.03 29.17 11.69
CA GLN A 158 -0.38 27.78 11.52
C GLN A 158 0.57 27.04 10.58
N LEU A 159 0.97 27.68 9.48
CA LEU A 159 1.94 27.10 8.56
C LEU A 159 3.30 26.87 9.23
N LEU A 160 3.79 27.83 10.03
CA LEU A 160 5.03 27.66 10.78
C LEU A 160 4.96 26.46 11.74
N GLN A 161 3.86 26.29 12.47
CA GLN A 161 3.66 25.13 13.34
C GLN A 161 3.69 23.80 12.57
N LEU A 162 3.08 23.77 11.37
CA LEU A 162 3.12 22.58 10.52
C LEU A 162 4.55 22.30 10.04
N LEU A 163 5.28 23.31 9.57
CA LEU A 163 6.67 23.17 9.13
C LEU A 163 7.62 22.77 10.26
N GLU A 164 7.43 23.32 11.47
CA GLU A 164 8.17 22.90 12.66
C GLU A 164 7.89 21.44 12.99
N SER A 165 6.63 21.00 12.90
CA SER A 165 6.27 19.59 13.12
C SER A 165 6.84 18.66 12.06
N GLU A 166 6.86 19.07 10.79
CA GLU A 166 7.47 18.32 9.69
C GLU A 166 8.98 18.22 9.89
N THR A 167 9.64 19.34 10.23
CA THR A 167 11.08 19.38 10.49
C THR A 167 11.47 18.46 11.64
N MET A 168 10.73 18.49 12.75
CA MET A 168 10.94 17.59 13.89
C MET A 168 10.80 16.11 13.48
N GLN A 169 9.82 15.78 12.64
CA GLN A 169 9.64 14.41 12.15
C GLN A 169 10.78 13.98 11.22
N LEU A 170 11.23 14.86 10.33
CA LEU A 170 12.37 14.62 9.44
C LEU A 170 13.67 14.43 10.23
N GLU A 171 13.91 15.25 11.25
CA GLU A 171 15.06 15.11 12.15
C GLU A 171 15.04 13.75 12.86
N ALA A 172 13.90 13.38 13.47
CA ALA A 172 13.74 12.09 14.12
C ALA A 172 13.94 10.91 13.16
N PHE A 173 13.48 11.05 11.90
CA PHE A 173 13.72 10.05 10.86
C PHE A 173 15.20 9.95 10.50
N LEU A 174 15.91 11.08 10.37
CA LEU A 174 17.35 11.07 10.10
C LEU A 174 18.13 10.44 11.25
N GLU A 175 17.75 10.70 12.50
CA GLU A 175 18.32 10.03 13.68
C GLU A 175 18.07 8.52 13.63
N TRP A 176 16.83 8.10 13.32
CA TRP A 176 16.51 6.70 13.11
C TRP A 176 17.37 6.06 12.01
N LYS A 177 17.49 6.71 10.85
CA LYS A 177 18.31 6.20 9.72
C LYS A 177 19.77 6.01 10.08
N ARG A 178 20.32 6.81 11.01
CA ARG A 178 21.69 6.61 11.53
C ARG A 178 21.80 5.36 12.41
N LEU A 179 20.74 5.01 13.13
CA LEU A 179 20.68 3.85 14.03
C LEU A 179 20.13 2.58 13.36
N GLU A 180 19.58 2.70 12.15
CA GLU A 180 18.99 1.61 11.39
C GLU A 180 19.93 0.37 11.28
N PRO A 181 21.24 0.50 11.01
CA PRO A 181 22.13 -0.66 10.96
C PRO A 181 22.23 -1.40 12.31
N VAL A 182 22.25 -0.66 13.42
CA VAL A 182 22.31 -1.23 14.77
C VAL A 182 21.03 -1.98 15.09
N TYR A 183 19.88 -1.42 14.69
CA TYR A 183 18.59 -2.08 14.84
C TYR A 183 18.53 -3.40 14.07
N TRP A 184 18.98 -3.41 12.81
CA TRP A 184 18.97 -4.64 12.00
C TRP A 184 19.95 -5.69 12.52
N GLN A 185 21.15 -5.28 12.96
CA GLN A 185 22.09 -6.18 13.61
C GLN A 185 21.50 -6.80 14.88
N TRP A 186 20.76 -6.02 15.67
CA TRP A 186 20.04 -6.56 16.82
C TRP A 186 18.90 -7.50 16.40
N MET A 187 18.18 -7.20 15.32
CA MET A 187 17.13 -8.07 14.80
C MET A 187 17.65 -9.44 14.36
N GLU A 188 18.85 -9.50 13.78
CA GLU A 188 19.53 -10.78 13.47
C GLU A 188 19.69 -11.62 14.75
N THR A 189 20.12 -11.02 15.86
CA THR A 189 20.23 -11.76 17.14
C THR A 189 18.87 -12.25 17.66
N VAL A 190 17.78 -11.51 17.42
CA VAL A 190 16.43 -11.96 17.79
C VAL A 190 16.04 -13.19 16.96
N LEU A 191 16.40 -13.22 15.67
CA LEU A 191 16.15 -14.36 14.79
C LEU A 191 17.03 -15.57 15.16
N ASP A 192 18.30 -15.35 15.49
CA ASP A 192 19.23 -16.40 15.91
C ASP A 192 18.77 -17.08 17.21
N ASN A 193 18.32 -16.30 18.19
CA ASN A 193 17.72 -16.84 19.42
C ASN A 193 16.52 -17.76 19.12
N MET A 194 15.70 -17.47 18.10
CA MET A 194 14.60 -18.35 17.71
C MET A 194 15.10 -19.68 17.11
N ALA A 195 16.16 -19.63 16.30
CA ALA A 195 16.73 -20.83 15.71
C ALA A 195 17.32 -21.75 16.79
N GLU A 196 17.97 -21.17 17.80
CA GLU A 196 18.53 -21.90 18.93
C GLU A 196 17.45 -22.46 19.87
N GLU A 197 16.42 -21.68 20.22
CA GLU A 197 15.26 -22.16 20.99
C GLU A 197 14.53 -23.33 20.31
N GLY A 198 14.32 -23.21 18.99
CA GLY A 198 13.73 -24.28 18.19
C GLY A 198 14.59 -25.55 18.14
N ASN A 199 15.91 -25.43 18.23
CA ASN A 199 16.85 -26.55 18.25
C ASN A 199 16.99 -27.19 19.64
N MET A 200 16.89 -26.40 20.72
CA MET A 200 16.88 -26.89 22.10
C MET A 200 15.58 -27.63 22.46
N CYS A 201 14.44 -27.22 21.89
CA CYS A 201 13.17 -27.92 22.06
C CYS A 201 13.17 -29.27 21.34
N LYS A 202 13.73 -29.34 20.12
CA LYS A 202 13.88 -30.60 19.37
C LYS A 202 14.88 -31.58 20.00
N SER A 203 15.91 -31.09 20.70
CA SER A 203 16.91 -31.96 21.32
C SER A 203 16.41 -32.66 22.58
N GLN A 204 15.48 -32.05 23.32
CA GLN A 204 14.82 -32.68 24.48
C GLN A 204 13.79 -33.75 24.06
N ASP A 205 13.10 -33.55 22.93
CA ASP A 205 12.16 -34.56 22.40
C ASP A 205 12.86 -35.75 21.71
N THR A 206 14.11 -35.59 21.25
CA THR A 206 14.85 -36.69 20.60
C THR A 206 15.30 -37.83 21.54
N GLN A 207 15.22 -37.71 22.87
CA GLN A 207 15.55 -38.83 23.77
C GLN A 207 14.36 -39.75 24.11
N VAL A 208 13.12 -39.37 23.82
CA VAL A 208 11.94 -40.20 24.15
C VAL A 208 11.28 -40.83 22.92
N GLU A 209 11.54 -40.35 21.70
CA GLU A 209 10.86 -40.82 20.48
C GLU A 209 11.67 -41.77 19.56
N GLN A 210 12.65 -42.49 20.11
CA GLN A 210 13.28 -43.62 19.40
C GLN A 210 12.45 -44.92 19.37
N ARG A 211 11.11 -44.85 19.52
CA ARG A 211 10.20 -45.99 19.23
C ARG A 211 8.84 -45.53 18.76
N ARG A 212 8.78 -45.19 17.47
CA ARG A 212 7.70 -45.40 16.48
C ARG A 212 7.78 -44.22 15.53
N GLN A 213 8.31 -44.43 14.33
CA GLN A 213 7.94 -43.61 13.19
C GLN A 213 6.53 -44.05 12.75
N PRO A 214 5.50 -43.21 12.82
CA PRO A 214 4.46 -43.24 11.80
C PRO A 214 4.97 -42.39 10.65
N LYS A 215 5.07 -43.02 9.49
CA LYS A 215 5.19 -42.37 8.18
C LYS A 215 3.99 -41.42 8.02
N LEU A 216 4.15 -40.15 8.42
CA LEU A 216 3.11 -39.13 8.29
C LEU A 216 3.06 -38.65 6.83
N ILE A 217 2.52 -39.50 5.96
CA ILE A 217 1.92 -39.06 4.71
C ILE A 217 0.58 -38.46 5.10
N SER A 218 0.52 -37.13 5.18
CA SER A 218 -0.74 -36.38 5.24
C SER A 218 -0.46 -34.91 4.92
N CYS A 219 -0.01 -34.66 3.69
CA CYS A 219 -0.25 -33.34 3.08
C CYS A 219 -1.75 -33.21 2.85
N CYS A 220 -2.31 -32.09 3.31
CA CYS A 220 -3.72 -31.79 3.19
C CYS A 220 -4.13 -31.74 1.70
N PRO A 221 -5.20 -32.43 1.25
CA PRO A 221 -5.59 -32.50 -0.17
C PRO A 221 -5.87 -31.14 -0.83
N TRP A 222 -6.16 -30.11 -0.03
CA TRP A 222 -6.43 -28.76 -0.52
C TRP A 222 -5.15 -28.01 -0.91
N ALA A 223 -4.00 -28.32 -0.31
CA ALA A 223 -2.72 -27.65 -0.63
C ALA A 223 -2.17 -28.06 -1.99
N ASP A 224 -2.27 -29.36 -2.33
CA ASP A 224 -1.92 -29.86 -3.66
C ASP A 224 -2.87 -29.31 -4.75
N ASN A 225 -4.16 -29.15 -4.42
CA ASN A 225 -5.15 -28.53 -5.30
C ASN A 225 -4.86 -27.04 -5.54
N LEU A 226 -4.50 -26.29 -4.49
CA LEU A 226 -4.21 -24.86 -4.60
C LEU A 226 -2.96 -24.60 -5.44
N THR A 227 -1.92 -25.41 -5.23
CA THR A 227 -0.68 -25.35 -6.01
C THR A 227 -0.96 -25.67 -7.49
N GLY A 228 -1.77 -26.70 -7.77
CA GLY A 228 -2.21 -27.03 -9.13
C GLY A 228 -3.05 -25.94 -9.80
N GLN A 229 -3.89 -25.23 -9.05
CA GLN A 229 -4.65 -24.09 -9.57
C GLN A 229 -3.76 -22.89 -9.87
N MET A 230 -2.78 -22.59 -9.02
CA MET A 230 -1.81 -21.53 -9.27
C MET A 230 -0.96 -21.81 -10.51
N GLU A 231 -0.49 -23.05 -10.69
CA GLU A 231 0.23 -23.44 -11.90
C GLU A 231 -0.64 -23.33 -13.16
N ARG A 232 -1.93 -23.67 -13.07
CA ARG A 232 -2.87 -23.53 -14.17
C ARG A 232 -3.10 -22.06 -14.54
N LEU A 233 -3.36 -21.20 -13.56
CA LEU A 233 -3.52 -19.76 -13.77
C LEU A 233 -2.25 -19.11 -14.33
N SER A 234 -1.07 -19.53 -13.86
CA SER A 234 0.21 -19.08 -14.38
C SER A 234 0.39 -19.43 -15.86
N ARG A 235 0.07 -20.68 -16.25
CA ARG A 235 0.08 -21.09 -17.65
C ARG A 235 -0.90 -20.28 -18.49
N ASP A 236 -2.13 -20.11 -18.02
CA ASP A 236 -3.17 -19.37 -18.75
C ASP A 236 -2.76 -17.90 -18.95
N LEU A 237 -2.17 -17.24 -17.94
CA LEU A 237 -1.60 -15.90 -18.05
C LEU A 237 -0.48 -15.81 -19.08
N MET A 238 0.45 -16.76 -19.10
CA MET A 238 1.52 -16.82 -20.09
C MET A 238 0.96 -16.98 -21.52
N THR A 239 -0.09 -17.81 -21.70
CA THR A 239 -0.73 -17.94 -23.02
C THR A 239 -1.43 -16.66 -23.48
N LEU A 240 -2.08 -15.94 -22.56
CA LEU A 240 -2.72 -14.66 -22.85
C LEU A 240 -1.68 -13.59 -23.21
N GLN A 241 -0.55 -13.57 -22.50
CA GLN A 241 0.57 -12.68 -22.79
C GLN A 241 1.10 -12.93 -24.21
N ASP A 242 1.30 -14.19 -24.60
CA ASP A 242 1.75 -14.54 -25.95
C ASP A 242 0.74 -14.16 -27.04
N GLN A 243 -0.56 -14.35 -26.78
CA GLN A 243 -1.62 -13.94 -27.71
C GLN A 243 -1.65 -12.42 -27.89
N LEU A 244 -1.53 -11.67 -26.80
CA LEU A 244 -1.46 -10.21 -26.84
C LEU A 244 -0.21 -9.73 -27.60
N HIS A 245 0.95 -10.35 -27.38
CA HIS A 245 2.17 -10.03 -28.13
C HIS A 245 1.99 -10.28 -29.63
N LYS A 246 1.35 -11.39 -30.03
CA LYS A 246 1.05 -11.70 -31.43
C LYS A 246 0.09 -10.69 -32.04
N LEU A 247 -0.98 -10.32 -31.34
CA LEU A 247 -1.95 -9.32 -31.81
C LEU A 247 -1.33 -7.91 -31.93
N VAL A 248 -0.49 -7.52 -30.97
CA VAL A 248 0.26 -6.26 -31.02
C VAL A 248 1.24 -6.26 -32.18
N ALA A 249 1.98 -7.35 -32.41
CA ALA A 249 2.90 -7.49 -33.54
C ALA A 249 2.15 -7.41 -34.88
N HIS A 250 1.00 -8.09 -35.00
CA HIS A 250 0.18 -8.06 -36.21
C HIS A 250 -0.39 -6.66 -36.47
N ARG A 251 -0.86 -5.98 -35.42
CA ARG A 251 -1.37 -4.60 -35.52
C ARG A 251 -0.25 -3.61 -35.87
N LYS A 252 0.96 -3.78 -35.33
CA LYS A 252 2.15 -2.99 -35.70
C LYS A 252 2.52 -3.20 -37.17
N ALA A 253 2.53 -4.44 -37.65
CA ALA A 253 2.82 -4.75 -39.07
C ALA A 253 1.77 -4.13 -40.02
N ALA A 254 0.49 -4.28 -39.72
CA ALA A 254 -0.61 -3.68 -40.49
C ALA A 254 -0.57 -2.14 -40.47
N TRP A 255 -0.02 -1.54 -39.41
CA TRP A 255 0.19 -0.09 -39.32
C TRP A 255 1.39 0.35 -40.17
N CYS A 256 2.50 -0.39 -40.16
CA CYS A 256 3.67 -0.12 -41.01
C CYS A 256 3.38 -0.22 -42.51
N GLU A 257 2.46 -1.11 -42.93
CA GLU A 257 2.02 -1.18 -44.34
C GLU A 257 1.13 -0.01 -44.77
N LYS A 258 0.39 0.61 -43.84
CA LYS A 258 -0.44 1.80 -44.13
C LYS A 258 0.34 3.12 -44.16
N VAL A 259 1.60 3.12 -43.71
CA VAL A 259 2.48 4.29 -43.63
C VAL A 259 3.51 4.31 -44.77
N ARG A 260 3.49 3.32 -45.67
CA ARG A 260 4.14 3.38 -47.00
C ARG A 260 3.16 3.88 -48.04
#